data_AF-A0A523GIH2-F1
#
_entry.id   AF-A0A523GIH2-F1
#
_cell.length_a   1.000
_cell.length_b   1.000
_cell.length_c   1.000
_cell.angle_alpha   90.00
_cell.angle_beta   90.00
_cell.angle_gamma   90.00
#
_symmetry.space_group_name_H-M   'P 1'
#
loop_
_entity.id
_entity.type
_entity.pdbx_description
1 polymer ?
#
loop_
_entity_poly.entity_id
_entity_poly.type
_entity_poly.pdbx_seq_one_letter_code
_entity_poly.pdbx_strand_id
1 'polypeptide(L)' 'MIQLHILTKESEQVEEIVELLVNERLITGVTVMNTLSSYKSNTGEIKTVETNLLIGRTKAMLFGTIEKLKKVVREV' A
#
# COMPACT_ATOMS: atom_id res chain seq x y z
N MET A 1 -2.27 -9.12 -15.75
CA MET A 1 -2.64 -8.35 -14.54
C MET A 1 -1.46 -8.40 -13.58
N ILE A 2 -1.31 -7.39 -12.72
CA ILE A 2 -0.23 -7.32 -11.72
C ILE A 2 -0.84 -7.25 -10.32
N GLN A 3 -0.01 -7.58 -9.32
CA GLN A 3 -0.36 -7.49 -7.92
C GLN A 3 0.28 -6.24 -7.33
N LEU A 4 -0.53 -5.44 -6.63
CA LEU A 4 -0.10 -4.25 -5.92
C LEU A 4 0.03 -4.59 -4.45
N HIS A 5 1.20 -4.36 -3.87
CA HIS A 5 1.42 -4.43 -2.43
C HIS A 5 1.63 -3.03 -1.88
N ILE A 6 0.84 -2.66 -0.87
CA ILE A 6 0.98 -1.40 -0.14
C ILE A 6 1.14 -1.74 1.33
N LEU A 7 2.18 -1.18 1.95
CA LEU A 7 2.44 -1.30 3.39
C LEU A 7 2.21 0.08 4.02
N THR A 8 1.41 0.13 5.07
CA THR A 8 1.24 1.32 5.93
C THR A 8 1.31 0.93 7.40
N LYS A 9 1.71 1.86 8.27
CA LYS A 9 1.70 1.67 9.73
C LYS A 9 0.40 2.14 10.37
N GLU A 10 -0.34 3.01 9.70
CA GLU A 10 -1.55 3.63 10.22
C GLU A 10 -2.76 2.88 9.71
N SER A 11 -3.60 2.39 10.63
CA SER A 11 -4.80 1.64 10.28
C SER A 11 -5.87 2.53 9.65
N GLU A 12 -5.96 3.79 10.05
CA GLU A 12 -6.92 4.76 9.49
C GLU A 12 -6.65 5.03 8.00
N GLN A 13 -5.37 5.12 7.61
CA GLN A 13 -4.98 5.29 6.20
C GLN A 13 -5.37 4.10 5.31
N VAL A 14 -5.59 2.91 5.87
CA VAL A 14 -5.93 1.72 5.08
C VAL A 14 -7.25 1.91 4.37
N GLU A 15 -8.27 2.41 5.08
CA GLU A 15 -9.60 2.61 4.52
C GLU A 15 -9.57 3.66 3.41
N GLU A 16 -8.89 4.78 3.65
CA GLU A 16 -8.73 5.86 2.66
C GLU A 16 -8.04 5.37 1.37
N ILE A 17 -6.97 4.58 1.51
CA ILE A 17 -6.26 4.01 0.36
C ILE A 17 -7.16 3.03 -0.40
N VAL A 18 -7.89 2.16 0.31
CA VAL A 18 -8.83 1.23 -0.31
C VAL A 18 -9.90 1.99 -1.08
N GLU A 19 -10.54 2.97 -0.44
CA GLU A 19 -11.62 3.76 -1.02
C GLU A 19 -11.15 4.48 -2.29
N LEU A 20 -10.00 5.15 -2.24
CA LEU A 20 -9.40 5.81 -3.40
C LEU A 20 -9.19 4.83 -4.56
N LEU A 21 -8.57 3.68 -4.29
CA LEU A 21 -8.25 2.70 -5.34
C LEU A 21 -9.50 2.06 -5.95
N VAL A 22 -10.55 1.84 -5.16
CA VAL A 22 -11.83 1.29 -5.63
C VAL A 22 -12.62 2.33 -6.42
N ASN A 23 -12.76 3.54 -5.89
CA ASN A 23 -13.54 4.62 -6.50
C ASN A 23 -12.97 5.04 -7.87
N GLU A 24 -11.65 5.13 -7.97
CA GLU A 24 -10.93 5.40 -9.23
C GLU A 24 -10.84 4.17 -10.16
N ARG A 25 -11.44 3.04 -9.77
CA ARG A 25 -11.44 1.76 -10.51
C ARG A 25 -10.03 1.27 -10.85
N LEU A 26 -9.07 1.57 -9.98
CA LEU A 26 -7.66 1.22 -10.15
C LEU A 26 -7.38 -0.22 -9.72
N ILE A 27 -8.24 -0.83 -8.92
CA ILE A 27 -8.15 -2.22 -8.49
C ILE A 27 -9.46 -2.95 -8.73
N THR A 28 -9.39 -4.26 -8.92
CA THR A 28 -10.58 -5.13 -9.07
C THR A 28 -10.95 -5.87 -7.79
N GLY A 29 -10.12 -5.73 -6.75
CA GLY A 29 -10.27 -6.39 -5.47
C GLY A 29 -9.05 -6.13 -4.60
N VAL A 30 -9.26 -6.08 -3.29
CA VAL A 30 -8.23 -5.87 -2.28
C VAL A 30 -8.41 -6.83 -1.12
N THR A 31 -7.29 -7.30 -0.57
CA THR A 31 -7.23 -7.97 0.72
C THR A 31 -6.40 -7.12 1.65
N VAL A 32 -6.90 -6.88 2.86
CA VAL A 32 -6.21 -6.17 3.92
C VAL A 32 -5.83 -7.17 4.99
N MET A 33 -4.59 -7.13 5.47
CA MET A 33 -4.13 -7.96 6.58
C MET A 33 -3.12 -7.20 7.46
N ASN A 34 -3.17 -7.47 8.75
CA ASN A 34 -2.16 -6.99 9.69
C ASN A 34 -0.99 -7.98 9.67
N THR A 35 0.23 -7.47 9.51
CA THR A 35 1.45 -8.26 9.41
C THR A 35 2.61 -7.59 10.13
N LEU A 36 3.62 -8.38 10.48
CA LEU A 36 4.88 -7.88 10.98
C LEU A 36 5.85 -7.68 9.82
N SER A 37 6.28 -6.44 9.59
CA SER A 37 7.31 -6.11 8.62
C SER A 37 8.66 -6.00 9.30
N SER A 38 9.65 -6.74 8.80
CA SER A 38 11.04 -6.66 9.27
C SER A 38 11.88 -5.86 8.27
N TYR A 39 12.58 -4.84 8.75
CA TYR A 39 13.53 -4.09 7.93
C TYR A 39 14.84 -3.87 8.66
N LYS A 40 15.92 -3.79 7.90
CA LYS A 40 17.24 -3.43 8.44
C LYS A 40 17.29 -1.92 8.63
N SER A 41 17.49 -1.48 9.87
CA SER A 41 17.69 -0.07 10.18
C SER A 41 19.03 0.42 9.61
N ASN A 42 19.20 1.74 9.54
CA ASN A 42 20.47 2.36 9.18
C ASN A 42 21.60 2.05 10.18
N THR A 43 21.27 1.56 11.39
CA THR A 43 22.23 1.10 12.41
C THR A 43 22.65 -0.37 12.22
N GLY A 44 22.05 -1.08 11.25
CA GLY A 44 22.32 -2.48 10.98
C GLY A 44 21.46 -3.47 11.78
N GLU A 45 20.64 -2.97 12.70
CA GLU A 45 19.69 -3.77 13.50
C GLU A 45 18.49 -4.18 12.65
N ILE A 46 17.96 -5.38 12.89
CA ILE A 46 16.68 -5.79 12.33
C ILE A 46 15.58 -5.25 13.25
N LYS A 47 14.72 -4.39 12.71
CA LYS A 47 13.54 -3.88 13.42
C LYS A 47 12.29 -4.51 12.83
N THR A 48 11.44 -5.01 13.72
CA THR A 48 10.13 -5.56 13.38
C THR A 48 9.06 -4.56 13.80
N VAL A 49 8.15 -4.23 12.90
CA VAL A 49 7.07 -3.27 13.16
C VAL A 49 5.76 -3.84 12.64
N GLU A 50 4.69 -3.66 13.41
CA GLU A 50 3.34 -3.95 12.94
C GLU A 50 2.96 -3.02 11.78
N THR A 51 2.40 -3.62 10.74
CA THR A 51 2.06 -2.94 9.50
C THR A 51 0.80 -3.54 8.91
N ASN A 52 0.00 -2.71 8.28
CA ASN A 52 -1.10 -3.12 7.46
C ASN A 52 -0.60 -3.34 6.03
N LEU A 53 -0.85 -4.53 5.49
CA LEU A 53 -0.54 -4.92 4.13
C LEU A 53 -1.83 -4.97 3.32
N LEU A 54 -1.93 -4.11 2.30
CA LEU A 54 -2.97 -4.16 1.29
C LEU A 54 -2.44 -4.88 0.06
N ILE A 55 -3.19 -5.88 -0.39
CA ILE A 55 -2.89 -6.67 -1.58
C ILE A 55 -4.02 -6.45 -2.59
N GLY A 56 -3.74 -5.66 -3.62
CA GLY A 56 -4.68 -5.38 -4.71
C GLY A 56 -4.34 -6.11 -6.00
N ARG A 57 -5.33 -6.40 -6.84
CA ARG A 57 -5.13 -6.81 -8.24
C ARG A 57 -5.45 -5.65 -9.18
N THR A 58 -4.54 -5.34 -10.10
CA THR A 58 -4.70 -4.24 -11.05
C THR A 58 -4.22 -4.59 -12.47
N LYS A 59 -4.63 -3.79 -13.45
CA LYS A 59 -4.11 -3.87 -14.82
C LYS A 59 -2.76 -3.15 -14.87
N ALA A 60 -1.76 -3.73 -15.54
CA ALA A 60 -0.42 -3.15 -15.62
C ALA A 60 -0.41 -1.71 -16.14
N MET A 61 -1.30 -1.38 -17.09
CA MET A 61 -1.43 -0.04 -17.65
C MET A 61 -1.85 1.03 -16.63
N LEU A 62 -2.50 0.62 -15.53
CA LEU A 62 -2.95 1.53 -14.47
C LEU A 62 -1.87 1.79 -13.41
N PHE A 63 -0.74 1.08 -13.48
CA PHE A 63 0.34 1.22 -12.52
C PHE A 63 0.89 2.65 -12.46
N GLY A 64 1.08 3.31 -13.62
CA GLY A 64 1.56 4.70 -13.67
C GLY A 64 0.59 5.70 -13.04
N THR A 65 -0.73 5.43 -13.07
CA THR A 65 -1.73 6.26 -12.38
C THR A 65 -1.63 6.08 -10.87
N ILE A 66 -1.48 4.84 -10.41
CA ILE A 66 -1.31 4.49 -8.99
C ILE A 66 -0.02 5.10 -8.42
N GLU A 67 1.07 5.11 -9.19
CA GLU A 67 2.35 5.69 -8.76
C GLU A 67 2.25 7.21 -8.56
N LYS A 68 1.47 7.91 -9.39
CA LYS A 68 1.24 9.36 -9.24
C LYS A 68 0.46 9.68 -7.96
N LEU A 69 -0.49 8.84 -7.58
CA LEU A 69 -1.24 9.01 -6.32
C LEU A 69 -0.32 8.90 -5.09
N LYS A 70 0.69 8.02 -5.12
CA LYS A 70 1.67 7.90 -4.01
C LYS A 70 2.50 9.15 -3.78
N LYS A 71 2.70 10.00 -4.79
CA LYS A 71 3.46 11.25 -4.64
C LYS A 71 2.67 12.31 -3.87
N VAL A 72 1.35 12.32 -4.01
CA VAL A 72 0.45 13.27 -3.32
C VAL A 72 0.37 12.99 -1.82
N VAL A 73 0.33 11.71 -1.42
CA VAL A 73 0.21 11.29 -0.01
C VAL A 73 1.51 11.51 0.80
N ARG A 74 2.66 11.75 0.14
CA ARG A 74 3.92 12.07 0.83
C ARG A 74 4.13 13.56 1.11
N GLU A 75 3.31 14.43 0.52
CA GLU A 75 3.42 15.89 0.63
C GLU A 75 2.39 16.50 1.60
N VAL A 76 1.60 15.65 2.28
CA VAL A 76 0.67 16.04 3.35
C VAL A 76 1.20 15.57 4.70
#